data_AF-A0A6A5MS92-F1
#
_entry.id   AF-A0A6A5MS92-F1
#
_cell.length_a   1.000
_cell.length_b   1.000
_cell.length_c   1.000
_cell.angle_alpha   90.00
_cell.angle_beta   90.00
_cell.angle_gamma   90.00
#
_symmetry.space_group_name_H-M   'P 1'
#
loop_
_entity.id
_entity.type
_entity.pdbx_description
1 polymer ?
#
loop_
_entity_poly.entity_id
_entity_poly.type
_entity_poly.pdbx_seq_one_letter_code
_entity_poly.pdbx_strand_id
1 'polypeptide(L)'
;MEKYFGNAYRGDPGVPHTDHQRFYNYWIGSTIFSALLWKDPYMWQLTNQWNWHDRAMLFEQYHWKKAMKKNEPYEPLWNKQPREIRDNYYFNWPIYFP
;
A
#
# COMPACT_ATOMS: atom_id res chain seq x y z
N MET A 1 -38.40 -13.37 3.02
CA MET A 1 -37.22 -12.84 3.74
C MET A 1 -37.36 -13.02 5.25
N GLU A 2 -38.47 -12.61 5.87
CA GLU A 2 -38.66 -12.72 7.33
C GLU A 2 -38.68 -14.15 7.89
N LYS A 3 -39.19 -15.14 7.16
CA LYS A 3 -39.29 -16.53 7.67
C LYS A 3 -37.95 -17.28 7.70
N TYR A 4 -37.01 -16.91 6.82
CA TYR A 4 -35.68 -17.54 6.75
C TYR A 4 -34.66 -16.82 7.63
N PHE A 5 -34.73 -15.49 7.73
CA PHE A 5 -33.81 -14.70 8.54
C PHE A 5 -34.32 -14.44 9.96
N GLY A 6 -35.64 -14.48 10.20
CA GLY A 6 -36.23 -14.16 11.50
C GLY A 6 -35.87 -15.11 12.63
N ASN A 7 -35.44 -16.34 12.34
CA ASN A 7 -34.98 -17.30 13.37
C ASN A 7 -33.46 -17.22 13.62
N ALA A 8 -32.66 -17.01 12.57
CA ALA A 8 -31.20 -16.90 12.69
C ALA A 8 -30.76 -15.60 13.39
N TYR A 9 -31.53 -14.53 13.31
CA TYR A 9 -31.21 -13.23 13.94
C TYR A 9 -31.91 -12.99 15.28
N ARG A 10 -32.60 -14.00 15.85
CA ARG A 10 -33.49 -13.82 17.01
C ARG A 10 -32.84 -13.99 18.39
N GLY A 11 -31.54 -13.77 18.51
CA GLY A 11 -30.91 -13.81 19.83
C GLY A 11 -30.40 -15.19 20.25
N ASP A 12 -30.27 -16.15 19.33
CA ASP A 12 -29.59 -17.42 19.64
C ASP A 12 -28.15 -17.12 20.11
N PRO A 13 -27.77 -17.47 21.36
CA PRO A 13 -26.43 -17.21 21.90
C PRO A 13 -25.33 -17.96 21.14
N GLY A 14 -25.68 -18.94 20.29
CA GLY A 14 -24.75 -19.59 19.36
C GLY A 14 -24.46 -18.78 18.09
N VAL A 15 -25.23 -17.72 17.80
CA VAL A 15 -25.05 -16.87 16.62
C VAL A 15 -24.20 -15.66 17.00
N PRO A 16 -23.00 -15.46 16.42
CA PRO A 16 -22.03 -14.46 16.88
C PRO A 16 -22.46 -12.98 16.79
N HIS A 17 -23.66 -12.70 16.29
CA HIS A 17 -24.21 -11.34 16.07
C HIS A 17 -25.32 -10.94 17.05
N THR A 18 -25.67 -11.79 18.02
CA THR A 18 -26.77 -11.56 18.97
C THR A 18 -26.34 -10.84 20.25
N ASP A 19 -25.04 -10.77 20.52
CA ASP A 19 -24.47 -9.94 21.56
C ASP A 19 -24.49 -8.47 21.11
N HIS A 20 -25.22 -7.63 21.85
CA HIS A 20 -25.35 -6.20 21.56
C HIS A 20 -23.99 -5.52 21.46
N GLN A 21 -23.02 -5.90 22.31
CA GLN A 21 -21.69 -5.30 22.30
C GLN A 21 -20.94 -5.63 21.00
N ARG A 22 -21.06 -6.88 20.51
CA ARG A 22 -20.48 -7.30 19.23
C ARG A 22 -21.16 -6.63 18.04
N PHE A 23 -22.49 -6.47 18.08
CA PHE A 23 -23.23 -5.77 17.04
C PHE A 23 -22.72 -4.34 16.85
N TYR A 24 -22.58 -3.56 17.93
CA TYR A 24 -22.03 -2.20 17.85
C TYR A 24 -20.59 -2.18 17.35
N ASN A 25 -19.74 -3.11 17.81
CA ASN A 25 -18.36 -3.21 17.35
C ASN A 25 -18.26 -3.47 15.84
N TYR A 26 -19.13 -4.32 15.28
CA TYR A 26 -19.17 -4.57 13.83
C TYR A 26 -19.57 -3.33 13.04
N TRP A 27 -20.59 -2.60 13.50
CA TRP A 27 -21.01 -1.36 12.85
C TRP A 27 -19.92 -0.30 12.91
N ILE A 28 -19.30 -0.08 14.07
CA ILE A 28 -18.21 0.88 14.24
C ILE A 28 -17.05 0.52 13.30
N GLY A 29 -16.62 -0.75 13.29
CA GLY A 29 -15.55 -1.22 12.40
C GLY A 29 -15.86 -1.02 10.92
N SER A 30 -17.05 -1.42 10.48
CA SER A 30 -17.53 -1.23 9.10
C SER A 30 -17.58 0.24 8.70
N THR A 31 -18.05 1.11 9.60
CA THR A 31 -18.24 2.54 9.32
C THR A 31 -16.90 3.25 9.22
N ILE A 32 -15.96 2.94 10.13
CA ILE A 32 -14.58 3.47 10.07
C ILE A 32 -13.89 2.99 8.79
N PHE A 33 -13.97 1.70 8.46
CA PHE A 33 -13.37 1.16 7.24
C PHE A 33 -13.92 1.83 5.97
N SER A 34 -15.24 2.03 5.90
CA SER A 34 -15.88 2.70 4.77
C SER A 34 -15.48 4.17 4.65
N ALA A 35 -15.39 4.89 5.77
CA ALA A 35 -14.95 6.29 5.78
C ALA A 35 -13.49 6.44 5.34
N LEU A 36 -12.61 5.52 5.75
CA LEU A 36 -11.22 5.48 5.32
C LEU A 36 -11.11 5.24 3.81
N LEU A 37 -11.83 4.25 3.28
CA LEU A 37 -11.86 3.97 1.84
C LEU A 37 -12.48 5.11 1.02
N TRP A 38 -13.50 5.80 1.54
CA TRP A 38 -14.08 6.95 0.85
C TRP A 38 -13.07 8.10 0.73
N LYS A 39 -12.32 8.37 1.81
CA LYS A 39 -11.32 9.44 1.84
C LYS A 39 -10.08 9.08 1.01
N ASP A 40 -9.62 7.85 1.12
CA ASP A 40 -8.46 7.33 0.41
C ASP A 40 -8.80 6.00 -0.28
N PRO A 41 -9.40 6.07 -1.48
CA PRO A 41 -9.82 4.88 -2.22
C PRO A 41 -8.66 4.02 -2.67
N TYR A 42 -7.40 4.47 -2.54
CA TYR A 42 -6.22 3.70 -2.90
C TYR A 42 -5.38 3.33 -1.69
N MET A 43 -5.98 3.21 -0.50
CA MET A 43 -5.29 2.80 0.72
C MET A 43 -4.53 1.46 0.58
N TRP A 44 -4.90 0.58 -0.37
CA TRP A 44 -4.14 -0.65 -0.67
C TRP A 44 -2.82 -0.40 -1.42
N GLN A 45 -2.62 0.79 -2.00
CA GLN A 45 -1.36 1.22 -2.62
C GLN A 45 -0.36 1.78 -1.59
N LEU A 46 -0.72 1.85 -0.29
CA LEU A 46 0.20 2.24 0.79
C LEU A 46 1.47 1.39 0.83
N THR A 47 1.41 0.14 0.35
CA THR A 47 2.58 -0.75 0.25
C THR A 47 3.66 -0.22 -0.71
N ASN A 48 3.30 0.58 -1.71
CA ASN A 48 4.25 1.15 -2.67
C ASN A 48 4.73 2.55 -2.31
N GLN A 49 4.20 3.18 -1.26
CA GLN A 49 4.71 4.48 -0.78
C GLN A 49 6.18 4.41 -0.34
N TRP A 50 6.66 3.21 -0.02
CA TRP A 50 8.04 2.94 0.39
C TRP A 50 8.81 2.16 -0.67
N ASN A 51 8.60 2.48 -1.95
CA ASN A 51 9.45 1.95 -3.00
C ASN A 51 10.90 2.42 -2.81
N TRP A 52 11.77 1.48 -2.43
CA TRP A 52 13.20 1.73 -2.24
C TRP A 52 13.84 2.29 -3.52
N HIS A 53 13.39 1.83 -4.68
CA HIS A 53 13.95 2.24 -5.96
C HIS A 53 13.71 3.71 -6.29
N ASP A 54 12.52 4.24 -5.98
CA ASP A 54 12.23 5.67 -6.13
C ASP A 54 13.14 6.53 -5.25
N ARG A 55 13.40 6.09 -4.02
CA ARG A 55 14.30 6.79 -3.10
C ARG A 55 15.75 6.77 -3.59
N ALA A 56 16.21 5.63 -4.09
CA ALA A 56 17.55 5.51 -4.65
C ALA A 56 17.73 6.42 -5.88
N MET A 57 16.74 6.47 -6.78
CA MET A 57 16.74 7.36 -7.95
C MET A 57 16.73 8.85 -7.54
N LEU A 58 15.91 9.23 -6.55
CA LEU A 58 15.87 10.60 -6.03
C LEU A 58 17.19 11.03 -5.38
N PHE A 59 17.82 10.12 -4.64
CA PHE A 59 19.14 10.35 -4.04
C PHE A 59 20.20 10.60 -5.12
N GLU A 60 20.24 9.75 -6.15
CA GLU A 60 21.15 9.91 -7.29
C GLU A 60 20.90 11.24 -8.02
N GLN A 61 19.63 11.58 -8.29
CA GLN A 61 19.26 12.84 -8.91
C GLN A 61 19.70 14.06 -8.08
N TYR A 62 19.59 14.00 -6.75
CA TYR A 62 20.04 15.06 -5.86
C TYR A 62 21.55 15.30 -5.98
N HIS A 63 22.34 14.24 -5.95
CA HIS A 63 23.80 14.32 -6.10
C HIS A 63 24.20 14.82 -7.48
N TRP A 64 23.52 14.35 -8.53
CA TRP A 64 23.74 14.83 -9.89
C TRP A 64 23.47 16.34 -10.03
N LYS A 65 22.34 16.83 -9.51
CA LYS A 65 22.03 18.27 -9.49
C LYS A 65 23.07 19.09 -8.73
N LYS A 66 23.62 18.54 -7.65
CA LYS A 66 24.67 19.20 -6.86
C LYS A 66 26.00 19.29 -7.63
N ALA A 67 26.38 18.23 -8.35
CA ALA A 67 27.57 18.23 -9.20
C ALA A 67 27.41 19.19 -10.39
N MET A 68 26.23 19.21 -11.02
CA MET A 68 25.91 20.15 -12.10
C MET A 68 26.00 21.61 -11.66
N LYS A 69 25.54 21.95 -10.45
CA LYS A 69 25.71 23.30 -9.87
C LYS A 69 27.18 23.69 -9.68
N LYS A 70 28.06 22.73 -9.49
CA LYS A 70 29.51 22.92 -9.33
C LYS A 70 30.29 22.79 -10.65
N ASN A 71 29.61 22.52 -11.77
CA ASN A 71 30.24 22.14 -13.04
C ASN A 71 31.22 20.96 -12.90
N GLU A 72 30.95 20.03 -12.00
CA GLU A 72 31.73 18.81 -11.83
C GLU A 72 31.12 17.65 -12.64
N PRO A 73 31.94 16.79 -13.28
CA PRO A 73 31.43 15.59 -13.92
C PRO A 73 30.84 14.64 -12.87
N TYR A 74 29.67 14.07 -13.17
CA TYR A 74 29.00 13.10 -12.30
C TYR A 74 28.72 11.82 -13.08
N GLU A 75 29.20 10.70 -12.54
CA GLU A 75 28.92 9.38 -13.08
C GLU A 75 27.79 8.73 -12.29
N PRO A 76 26.68 8.33 -12.94
CA PRO A 76 25.61 7.60 -12.28
C PRO A 76 26.12 6.30 -11.64
N LEU A 77 25.81 6.13 -10.36
CA LEU A 77 26.12 4.92 -9.59
C LEU A 77 25.34 3.71 -10.13
N TRP A 78 24.14 3.94 -10.68
CA TRP A 78 23.34 2.87 -11.31
C TRP A 78 24.10 2.16 -12.44
N ASN A 79 24.88 2.91 -13.23
CA ASN A 79 25.64 2.36 -14.34
C ASN A 79 26.85 1.52 -13.89
N LYS A 80 27.31 1.70 -12.65
CA LYS A 80 28.41 0.94 -12.04
C LYS A 80 27.94 -0.41 -11.47
N GLN A 81 26.63 -0.64 -11.40
CA GLN A 81 26.09 -1.91 -10.93
C GLN A 81 26.38 -3.04 -11.92
N PRO A 82 26.59 -4.28 -11.44
CA PRO A 82 26.69 -5.47 -12.27
C PRO A 82 25.53 -5.58 -13.26
N ARG A 83 25.82 -6.03 -14.48
CA ARG A 83 24.82 -6.21 -15.53
C ARG A 83 23.67 -7.11 -15.09
N GLU A 84 23.97 -8.20 -14.39
CA GLU A 84 22.97 -9.15 -13.88
C GLU A 84 21.94 -8.48 -12.94
N ILE A 85 22.40 -7.58 -12.06
CA ILE A 85 21.53 -6.84 -11.14
C ILE A 85 20.63 -5.89 -11.92
N ARG A 86 21.18 -5.20 -12.90
CA ARG A 86 20.41 -4.29 -13.77
C ARG A 86 19.38 -5.03 -14.60
N ASP A 87 19.77 -6.13 -15.23
CA ASP A 87 18.88 -6.90 -16.10
C ASP A 87 17.72 -7.52 -15.28
N ASN A 88 18.01 -8.06 -14.08
CA ASN A 88 16.98 -8.50 -13.14
C ASN A 88 16.07 -7.37 -12.68
N TYR A 89 16.62 -6.17 -12.45
CA TYR A 89 15.84 -5.01 -12.05
C TYR A 89 14.84 -4.59 -13.13
N TYR A 90 15.26 -4.56 -14.40
CA TYR A 90 14.36 -4.25 -15.51
C TYR A 90 13.34 -5.37 -15.78
N PHE A 91 13.73 -6.63 -15.58
CA PHE A 91 12.81 -7.77 -15.68
C PHE A 91 11.69 -7.68 -14.63
N ASN A 92 12.04 -7.31 -13.40
CA ASN A 92 11.10 -7.15 -12.29
C ASN A 92 10.48 -5.75 -12.20
N TRP A 93 10.70 -4.88 -13.18
CA TRP A 93 10.17 -3.51 -13.18
C TRP A 93 8.66 -3.42 -12.90
N PRO A 94 7.80 -4.28 -13.48
CA PRO A 94 6.35 -4.25 -13.19
C PRO A 94 5.99 -4.60 -11.75
N ILE A 95 6.89 -5.26 -11.01
CA ILE A 95 6.70 -5.63 -9.60
C ILE A 95 7.09 -4.45 -8.71
N TYR A 96 8.13 -3.71 -9.07
CA TYR A 96 8.60 -2.54 -8.31
C TYR A 96 7.77 -1.29 -8.58
N PHE A 97 7.15 -1.19 -9.75
CA PHE A 97 6.35 -0.04 -10.19
C PHE A 97 5.00 -0.51 -10.75
N PRO A 98 4.08 -0.97 -9.88
CA PRO A 98 2.74 -1.40 -10.30
C PRO A 98 1.77 -0.23 -10.50
#